data_AF-A0A7H1BJE5-F1
#
_entry.id   AF-A0A7H1BJE5-F1
#
_cell.length_a   1.000
_cell.length_b   1.000
_cell.length_c   1.000
_cell.angle_alpha   90.00
_cell.angle_beta   90.00
_cell.angle_gamma   90.00
#
_symmetry.space_group_name_H-M   'P 1'
#
loop_
_entity.id
_entity.type
_entity.pdbx_description
1 polymer ?
#
loop_
_entity_poly.entity_id
_entity_poly.type
_entity_poly.pdbx_seq_one_letter_code
_entity_poly.pdbx_strand_id
1 'polypeptide(L)'
;MEQYVEQYVRARLVTDSPDAARSVAVVLRWTGGLVHVTLPDAGEWTFARELLERGLRAPATGGDVRIWPCGRVQAVMEFHAHHGATVVQFDVKALIRFLRRTYTAVAPVPAAH
;
A
#
# COMPACT_ATOMS: atom_id res chain seq x y z
N MET A 1 -12.35 -8.17 19.24
CA MET A 1 -12.56 -7.06 18.30
C MET A 1 -11.79 -7.39 17.03
N GLU A 2 -12.51 -7.61 15.94
CA GLU A 2 -11.93 -7.83 14.62
C GLU A 2 -11.36 -6.51 14.07
N GLN A 3 -10.04 -6.39 14.04
CA GLN A 3 -9.36 -5.22 13.51
C GLN A 3 -9.25 -5.38 11.99
N TYR A 4 -10.22 -4.82 11.27
CA TYR A 4 -10.32 -4.95 9.83
C TYR A 4 -10.53 -3.57 9.17
N VAL A 5 -9.72 -3.27 8.17
CA VAL A 5 -9.91 -2.09 7.32
C VAL A 5 -9.79 -2.52 5.87
N GLU A 6 -10.76 -2.15 5.04
CA GLU A 6 -10.71 -2.31 3.59
C GLU A 6 -10.88 -0.95 2.92
N GLN A 7 -10.08 -0.69 1.90
CA GLN A 7 -10.14 0.54 1.12
C GLN A 7 -9.81 0.28 -0.34
N TYR A 8 -10.72 0.67 -1.21
CA TYR A 8 -10.47 0.75 -2.64
C TYR A 8 -9.73 2.05 -2.97
N VAL A 9 -8.58 1.93 -3.61
CA VAL A 9 -7.77 3.06 -4.07
C VAL A 9 -7.53 2.95 -5.56
N ARG A 10 -7.50 4.08 -6.25
CA ARG A 10 -7.04 4.13 -7.64
C ARG A 10 -5.53 4.27 -7.65
N ALA A 11 -4.88 3.43 -8.43
CA ALA A 11 -3.44 3.46 -8.62
C ALA A 11 -3.11 3.33 -10.10
N ARG A 12 -1.91 3.76 -10.50
CA ARG A 12 -1.42 3.60 -11.86
C ARG A 12 -0.46 2.43 -11.91
N LEU A 13 -0.83 1.39 -12.65
CA LEU A 13 0.06 0.28 -12.95
C LEU A 13 1.11 0.77 -13.96
N VAL A 14 2.39 0.66 -13.60
CA VAL A 14 3.52 1.00 -14.46
C VAL A 14 4.00 -0.29 -15.10
N THR A 15 3.92 -0.31 -16.43
CA THR A 15 4.36 -1.40 -17.30
C THR A 15 5.65 -1.01 -18.01
N ASP A 16 6.31 -1.98 -18.63
CA ASP A 16 7.54 -1.77 -19.42
C ASP A 16 7.39 -0.67 -20.49
N SER A 17 6.20 -0.57 -21.10
CA SER A 17 5.83 0.55 -21.97
C SER A 17 5.17 1.69 -21.17
N PRO A 18 5.69 2.93 -21.21
CA PRO A 18 5.10 4.08 -20.49
C PRO A 18 3.71 4.47 -21.01
N ASP A 19 3.44 4.17 -22.28
CA ASP A 19 2.14 4.32 -22.96
C ASP A 19 1.10 3.28 -22.51
N ALA A 20 1.53 2.13 -21.96
CA ALA A 20 0.64 1.10 -21.44
C ALA A 20 0.29 1.27 -19.95
N ALA A 21 0.81 2.34 -19.30
CA ALA A 21 0.54 2.59 -17.89
C ALA A 21 -0.93 2.95 -17.64
N ARG A 22 -1.69 1.99 -17.13
CA ARG A 22 -3.15 2.06 -16.96
C ARG A 22 -3.58 2.33 -15.51
N SER A 23 -4.73 2.98 -15.34
CA SER A 23 -5.34 3.15 -14.01
C SER A 23 -6.05 1.86 -13.59
N VAL A 24 -5.76 1.38 -12.39
CA VAL A 24 -6.33 0.16 -11.80
C VAL A 24 -6.94 0.45 -10.43
N ALA A 25 -8.02 -0.26 -10.10
CA ALA A 25 -8.57 -0.28 -8.75
C ALA A 25 -7.80 -1.29 -7.92
N VAL A 26 -7.09 -0.82 -6.91
CA VAL A 26 -6.34 -1.66 -5.95
C VAL A 26 -7.12 -1.72 -4.65
N VAL A 27 -7.18 -2.91 -4.05
CA VAL A 27 -7.79 -3.09 -2.74
C VAL A 27 -6.69 -3.13 -1.69
N LEU A 28 -6.72 -2.18 -0.78
CA LEU A 28 -5.87 -2.17 0.42
C LEU A 28 -6.68 -2.73 1.58
N ARG A 29 -6.21 -3.83 2.17
CA ARG A 29 -6.82 -4.45 3.34
C ARG A 29 -5.83 -4.47 4.48
N TRP A 30 -6.31 -4.31 5.71
CA TRP A 30 -5.48 -4.43 6.89
C TRP A 30 -6.18 -5.33 7.91
N THR A 31 -5.49 -6.38 8.32
CA THR A 31 -5.96 -7.38 9.28
C THR A 31 -4.78 -8.02 9.99
N GLY A 32 -4.92 -8.33 11.28
CA GLY A 32 -3.86 -8.99 12.05
C GLY A 32 -2.51 -8.25 12.09
N GLY A 33 -2.50 -6.93 11.88
CA GLY A 33 -1.28 -6.12 11.82
C GLY A 33 -0.61 -6.04 10.44
N LEU A 34 -1.10 -6.81 9.46
CA LEU A 34 -0.55 -6.87 8.11
C LEU A 34 -1.40 -6.09 7.12
N VAL A 35 -0.74 -5.44 6.16
CA VAL A 35 -1.36 -4.78 5.01
C VAL A 35 -1.33 -5.76 3.84
N HIS A 36 -2.51 -6.05 3.30
CA HIS A 36 -2.73 -6.83 2.09
C HIS A 36 -3.05 -5.87 0.95
N VAL A 37 -2.39 -6.07 -0.18
CA VAL A 37 -2.58 -5.29 -1.40
C VAL A 37 -2.98 -6.25 -2.50
N THR A 38 -4.23 -6.15 -2.94
CA THR A 38 -4.76 -6.95 -4.03
C THR A 38 -4.81 -6.10 -5.29
N LEU A 39 -4.04 -6.51 -6.30
CA LEU A 39 -4.01 -5.88 -7.60
C LEU A 39 -4.77 -6.74 -8.63
N PRO A 40 -5.59 -6.13 -9.48
CA PRO A 40 -6.24 -6.86 -10.56
C PRO A 40 -5.18 -7.37 -11.53
N ASP A 41 -5.31 -8.64 -11.94
CA ASP A 41 -4.42 -9.33 -12.87
C ASP A 41 -2.97 -9.59 -12.40
N ALA A 42 -2.52 -8.98 -11.28
CA ALA A 42 -1.14 -9.11 -10.81
C ALA A 42 -0.99 -10.01 -9.57
N GLY A 43 -2.00 -10.07 -8.70
CA GLY A 43 -2.01 -10.92 -7.52
C GLY A 43 -2.19 -10.16 -6.19
N GLU A 44 -1.82 -10.82 -5.10
CA GLU A 44 -1.91 -10.28 -3.74
C GLU A 44 -0.55 -10.31 -3.06
N TRP A 45 -0.20 -9.21 -2.38
CA TRP A 45 0.99 -9.10 -1.54
C TRP A 45 0.63 -8.70 -0.13
N THR A 46 1.42 -9.19 0.82
CA THR A 46 1.22 -8.90 2.24
C THR A 46 2.53 -8.41 2.86
N PHE A 47 2.46 -7.32 3.63
CA PHE A 47 3.62 -6.78 4.34
C PHE A 47 3.21 -6.05 5.62
N ALA A 48 4.17 -5.79 6.51
CA ALA A 48 3.91 -5.08 7.76
C ALA A 48 3.51 -3.62 7.52
N ARG A 49 2.53 -3.10 8.27
CA ARG A 49 2.10 -1.69 8.16
C ARG A 49 3.27 -0.70 8.26
N GLU A 50 4.24 -0.98 9.13
CA GLU A 50 5.44 -0.16 9.33
C GLU A 50 6.27 0.01 8.05
N LEU A 51 6.26 -0.96 7.13
CA LEU A 51 6.94 -0.84 5.84
C LEU A 51 6.32 0.28 5.01
N LEU A 52 4.98 0.39 4.98
CA LEU A 52 4.28 1.48 4.30
C LEU A 52 4.60 2.83 4.93
N GLU A 53 4.57 2.90 6.26
CA GLU A 53 4.86 4.13 7.00
C GLU A 53 6.27 4.66 6.71
N ARG A 54 7.27 3.76 6.71
CA ARG A 54 8.65 4.10 6.37
C ARG A 54 8.80 4.45 4.90
N GLY A 55 8.20 3.65 4.02
CA GLY A 55 8.23 3.80 2.56
C GLY A 55 7.64 5.11 2.05
N LEU A 56 6.69 5.70 2.78
CA LEU A 56 6.16 7.03 2.49
C LEU A 56 7.11 8.18 2.85
N ARG A 57 8.09 7.94 3.74
CA ARG A 57 9.06 8.95 4.20
C ARG A 57 10.38 8.84 3.45
N ALA A 58 10.84 7.63 3.21
CA ALA A 58 12.10 7.33 2.53
C ALA A 58 12.00 5.94 1.86
N PRO A 59 12.86 5.64 0.86
CA PRO A 59 12.89 4.31 0.25
C PRO A 59 13.07 3.21 1.30
N ALA A 60 12.17 2.23 1.28
CA ALA A 60 12.17 1.09 2.21
C ALA A 60 11.80 -0.20 1.47
N THR A 61 12.40 -1.32 1.91
CA THR A 61 12.16 -2.65 1.35
C THR A 61 11.81 -3.62 2.47
N GLY A 62 10.90 -4.56 2.22
CA GLY A 62 10.55 -5.65 3.12
C GLY A 62 10.00 -6.84 2.35
N GLY A 63 10.72 -7.97 2.40
CA GLY A 63 10.40 -9.14 1.59
C GLY A 63 10.38 -8.78 0.11
N ASP A 64 9.31 -9.17 -0.57
CA ASP A 64 9.09 -8.93 -1.99
C ASP A 64 8.58 -7.51 -2.31
N VAL A 65 8.40 -6.64 -1.32
CA VAL A 65 7.81 -5.31 -1.49
C VAL A 65 8.82 -4.21 -1.25
N ARG A 66 8.88 -3.27 -2.18
CA ARG A 66 9.68 -2.05 -2.07
C ARG A 66 8.81 -0.83 -2.25
N ILE A 67 8.97 0.17 -1.38
CA ILE A 67 8.13 1.37 -1.34
C ILE A 67 9.02 2.61 -1.27
N TRP A 68 8.73 3.62 -2.07
CA TRP A 68 9.45 4.89 -2.02
C TRP A 68 8.56 6.08 -2.43
N PRO A 69 8.85 7.28 -1.90
CA PRO A 69 8.18 8.49 -2.36
C PRO A 69 8.65 8.84 -3.78
N CYS A 70 7.73 9.30 -4.63
CA CYS A 70 7.99 9.73 -6.00
C CYS A 70 7.38 11.11 -6.21
N GLY A 71 8.16 12.17 -5.93
CA GLY A 71 7.65 13.54 -5.92
C GLY A 71 6.85 13.87 -4.65
N ARG A 72 6.04 14.94 -4.70
CA ARG A 72 5.36 15.47 -3.51
C ARG A 72 4.07 14.73 -3.13
N VAL A 73 3.44 14.09 -4.11
CA VAL A 73 2.07 13.56 -3.96
C VAL A 73 1.92 12.12 -4.40
N GLN A 74 2.97 11.48 -4.93
CA GLN A 74 2.92 10.09 -5.34
C GLN A 74 3.92 9.24 -4.55
N ALA A 75 3.56 7.98 -4.33
CA ALA A 75 4.46 6.95 -3.83
C ALA A 75 4.40 5.78 -4.79
N VAL A 76 5.52 5.12 -4.99
CA VAL A 76 5.62 3.93 -5.83
C VAL A 76 5.81 2.73 -4.92
N MET A 77 5.07 1.66 -5.23
CA MET A 77 5.26 0.34 -4.66
C MET A 77 5.65 -0.61 -5.79
N GLU A 78 6.74 -1.31 -5.59
CA GLU A 78 7.22 -2.37 -6.46
C GLU A 78 7.04 -3.69 -5.72
N PHE A 79 6.33 -4.60 -6.38
CA PHE A 79 5.99 -5.90 -5.89
C PHE A 79 6.70 -6.97 -6.72
N HIS A 80 7.59 -7.73 -6.10
CA HIS A 80 8.28 -8.82 -6.77
C HIS A 80 7.41 -10.07 -6.72
N ALA A 81 7.32 -10.75 -7.86
CA ALA A 81 6.69 -12.05 -8.03
C ALA A 81 7.69 -12.99 -8.72
N HIS A 82 7.39 -14.29 -8.70
CA HIS A 82 8.28 -15.31 -9.29
C HIS A 82 8.65 -15.05 -10.77
N HIS A 83 7.79 -14.37 -11.53
CA HIS A 83 7.97 -14.11 -12.96
C HIS A 83 8.29 -12.64 -13.31
N GLY A 84 8.49 -11.75 -12.32
CA GLY A 84 8.82 -10.35 -12.58
C GLY A 84 8.44 -9.40 -11.45
N ALA A 85 8.56 -8.10 -11.70
CA ALA A 85 8.16 -7.06 -10.76
C ALA A 85 6.94 -6.28 -11.30
N THR A 86 5.99 -6.00 -10.41
CA THR A 86 4.82 -5.17 -10.67
C THR A 86 5.01 -3.83 -9.99
N VAL A 87 5.13 -2.76 -10.77
CA VAL A 87 5.34 -1.41 -10.25
C VAL A 87 4.04 -0.63 -10.29
N VAL A 88 3.67 -0.01 -9.18
CA VAL A 88 2.37 0.64 -9.01
C VAL A 88 2.57 1.98 -8.32
N GLN A 89 2.00 3.03 -8.92
CA GLN A 89 2.04 4.37 -8.38
C GLN A 89 0.71 4.74 -7.71
N PHE A 90 0.78 5.21 -6.48
CA PHE A 90 -0.36 5.61 -5.66
C PHE A 90 -0.29 7.08 -5.29
N ASP A 91 -1.46 7.69 -5.11
CA ASP A 91 -1.55 8.98 -4.44
C ASP A 91 -1.24 8.84 -2.94
N VAL A 92 -0.28 9.63 -2.45
CA VAL A 92 0.17 9.60 -1.05
C VAL A 92 -0.99 9.87 -0.09
N LYS A 93 -1.96 10.73 -0.44
CA LYS A 93 -3.10 11.02 0.45
C LYS A 93 -4.01 9.81 0.60
N ALA A 94 -4.14 8.97 -0.43
CA ALA A 94 -4.90 7.72 -0.33
C ALA A 94 -4.22 6.76 0.66
N LEU A 95 -2.91 6.58 0.56
CA LEU A 95 -2.14 5.72 1.47
C LEU A 95 -2.15 6.25 2.91
N ILE A 96 -2.01 7.56 3.11
CA ILE A 96 -2.12 8.19 4.43
C ILE A 96 -3.54 7.98 5.00
N ARG A 97 -4.59 8.13 4.18
CA ARG A 97 -5.97 7.88 4.62
C ARG A 97 -6.17 6.43 5.06
N PHE A 98 -5.62 5.47 4.31
CA PHE A 98 -5.63 4.07 4.69
C PHE A 98 -4.93 3.84 6.03
N LEU A 99 -3.69 4.31 6.18
CA LEU A 99 -2.92 4.21 7.43
C LEU A 99 -3.70 4.79 8.62
N ARG A 100 -4.28 5.99 8.49
CA ARG A 100 -5.10 6.60 9.55
C ARG A 100 -6.26 5.70 9.98
N ARG A 101 -6.98 5.08 9.04
CA ARG A 101 -8.05 4.12 9.36
C ARG A 101 -7.53 2.91 10.12
N THR A 102 -6.34 2.41 9.80
CA THR A 102 -5.76 1.29 10.57
C THR A 102 -5.51 1.67 12.02
N TYR A 103 -5.00 2.88 12.32
CA TYR A 103 -4.84 3.32 13.71
C TYR A 103 -6.16 3.50 14.44
N THR A 104 -7.21 3.97 13.76
CA THR A 104 -8.55 4.08 14.34
C THR A 104 -9.20 2.71 14.54
N ALA A 105 -8.91 1.72 13.68
CA ALA A 105 -9.35 0.35 13.90
C ALA A 105 -8.61 -0.34 15.06
N VAL A 106 -7.40 0.12 15.40
CA VAL A 106 -6.59 -0.34 16.55
C VAL A 106 -7.03 0.23 17.89
N ALA A 107 -7.87 1.27 17.93
CA ALA A 107 -8.12 2.03 19.14
C ALA A 107 -9.57 2.53 19.23
N PRO A 108 -10.14 2.61 20.43
CA PRO A 108 -9.66 3.63 21.34
C PRO A 108 -8.73 3.03 22.41
N VAL A 109 -7.50 3.53 22.47
CA VAL A 109 -6.80 3.60 23.76
C VAL A 109 -7.67 4.52 24.60
N PRO A 110 -8.31 4.06 25.69
CA PRO A 110 -8.90 5.01 26.62
C PRO A 110 -7.75 5.87 27.13
N ALA A 111 -7.83 7.19 26.87
CA ALA A 111 -7.05 8.14 27.61
C ALA A 111 -7.48 7.98 29.08
N ALA A 112 -6.66 7.29 29.86
CA ALA A 112 -6.81 7.27 31.31
C ALA A 112 -6.49 8.68 31.82
N HIS A 113 -7.52 9.41 32.22
CA HIS A 113 -7.43 10.60 33.06
C HIS A 113 -8.63 10.58 34.01
#